data_AF-A0A7J2XWS9-F1
#
_entry.id   AF-A0A7J2XWS9-F1
#
_cell.length_a   1.000
_cell.length_b   1.000
_cell.length_c   1.000
_cell.angle_alpha   90.00
_cell.angle_beta   90.00
_cell.angle_gamma   90.00
#
_symmetry.space_group_name_H-M   'P 1'
#
loop_
_entity.id
_entity.type
_entity.pdbx_description
1 polymer ?
#
loop_
_entity_poly.entity_id
_entity_poly.type
_entity_poly.pdbx_seq_one_letter_code
_entity_poly.pdbx_strand_id
1 'polypeptide(L)'
;MGLLQIKDLRTYFFTSRGKVRAVDGVDLSLYEREVLAVVVETGCGKSTLGLSIIRLVPYPGRIVGGEIFFKGKDLLKMDESELREIRGKEIAMIFQNPSKALNPVYKVGYQIAEMPRYHLGVPMKRAWGLAVDLLRKVKIPDPEVKASSYPHSLSGGMKQRSLIAMMISLKPSLLIADEPTTALDVTVQAQIMDLLKEIREEVGMAVMLITHNIGLVAEESDRVAVMYAGKIVEVGATPDVLEDPLHPYTRGLLSSLPSRRSRKERLPSIPGSVPDLINLPSGCRFHPRCPYKLDICDKEEPKLSEVKRGHLVSCFAVG
;
A
#
# COMPACT_ATOMS: atom_id res chain seq x y z
N MET A 1 -12.46 -11.50 13.68
CA MET A 1 -12.09 -10.10 14.03
C MET A 1 -10.94 -9.72 13.10
N GLY A 2 -10.97 -8.55 12.43
CA GLY A 2 -9.94 -8.18 11.45
C GLY A 2 -8.57 -7.96 12.09
N LEU A 3 -7.48 -8.29 11.37
CA LEU A 3 -6.10 -8.06 11.79
C LEU A 3 -5.81 -6.56 11.91
N LEU A 4 -6.25 -5.79 10.92
CA LEU A 4 -6.18 -4.33 10.86
C LEU A 4 -7.58 -3.76 10.57
N GLN A 5 -7.99 -2.75 11.33
CA GLN A 5 -9.23 -2.00 11.11
C GLN A 5 -8.92 -0.51 11.20
N ILE A 6 -9.22 0.21 10.13
CA ILE A 6 -9.09 1.65 9.99
C ILE A 6 -10.50 2.23 10.00
N LYS A 7 -10.76 3.21 10.87
CA LYS A 7 -12.06 3.86 11.00
C LYS A 7 -11.91 5.37 10.87
N ASP A 8 -12.64 5.98 9.94
CA ASP A 8 -12.67 7.42 9.68
C ASP A 8 -11.28 8.09 9.70
N LEU A 9 -10.26 7.42 9.15
CA LEU A 9 -8.88 7.91 9.20
C LEU A 9 -8.73 9.19 8.38
N ARG A 10 -8.16 10.22 9.00
CA ARG A 10 -7.93 11.53 8.38
C ARG A 10 -6.47 11.94 8.57
N THR A 11 -5.75 12.09 7.47
CA THR A 11 -4.36 12.55 7.45
C THR A 11 -4.19 13.69 6.47
N TYR A 12 -3.87 14.87 7.00
CA TYR A 12 -3.81 16.12 6.25
C TYR A 12 -2.41 16.74 6.29
N PHE A 13 -2.03 17.48 5.26
CA PHE A 13 -0.81 18.28 5.23
C PHE A 13 -1.14 19.78 5.29
N PHE A 14 -0.49 20.49 6.20
CA PHE A 14 -0.69 21.92 6.41
C PHE A 14 0.39 22.70 5.68
N THR A 15 0.11 23.09 4.45
CA THR A 15 1.05 23.82 3.60
C THR A 15 0.73 25.31 3.57
N SER A 16 1.66 26.14 3.12
CA SER A 16 1.41 27.58 2.91
C SER A 16 0.28 27.86 1.91
N ARG A 17 0.02 26.94 0.98
CA ARG A 17 -1.07 27.04 0.00
C ARG A 17 -2.42 26.58 0.55
N GLY A 18 -2.46 25.99 1.75
CA GLY A 18 -3.66 25.46 2.37
C GLY A 18 -3.54 24.02 2.84
N LYS A 19 -4.67 23.47 3.25
CA LYS A 19 -4.81 22.15 3.86
C LYS A 19 -5.06 21.08 2.80
N VAL A 20 -4.04 20.26 2.53
CA VAL A 20 -4.13 19.11 1.61
C VAL A 20 -4.74 17.93 2.36
N ARG A 21 -5.88 17.41 1.87
CA ARG A 21 -6.56 16.26 2.48
C ARG A 21 -6.18 14.94 1.79
N ALA A 22 -5.01 14.41 2.17
CA ALA A 22 -4.43 13.23 1.51
C ALA A 22 -5.15 11.91 1.85
N VAL A 23 -5.61 11.76 3.08
CA VAL A 23 -6.50 10.68 3.53
C VAL A 23 -7.63 11.36 4.29
N ASP A 24 -8.89 11.10 3.95
CA ASP A 24 -10.01 11.90 4.44
C ASP A 24 -11.27 11.06 4.72
N GLY A 25 -11.31 10.39 5.87
CA GLY A 25 -12.41 9.52 6.26
C GLY A 25 -12.33 8.18 5.57
N VAL A 26 -11.15 7.55 5.62
CA VAL A 26 -10.93 6.20 5.09
C VAL A 26 -11.36 5.17 6.13
N ASP A 27 -12.30 4.33 5.73
CA ASP A 27 -12.69 3.11 6.43
C ASP A 27 -12.18 1.90 5.66
N LEU A 28 -11.41 1.04 6.31
CA LEU A 28 -10.80 -0.12 5.67
C LEU A 28 -10.53 -1.24 6.68
N SER A 29 -10.67 -2.49 6.24
CA SER A 29 -10.35 -3.66 7.04
C SER A 29 -9.53 -4.67 6.24
N LEU A 30 -8.58 -5.28 6.94
CA LEU A 30 -7.71 -6.34 6.44
C LEU A 30 -7.70 -7.49 7.44
N TYR A 31 -7.93 -8.70 6.95
CA TYR A 31 -7.97 -9.94 7.70
C TYR A 31 -6.60 -10.63 7.72
N GLU A 32 -6.44 -11.63 8.59
CA GLU A 32 -5.22 -12.44 8.62
C GLU A 32 -5.06 -13.20 7.31
N ARG A 33 -3.82 -13.27 6.81
CA ARG A 33 -3.44 -13.96 5.55
C ARG A 33 -4.12 -13.43 4.29
N GLU A 34 -4.85 -12.32 4.38
CA GLU A 34 -5.46 -11.64 3.23
C GLU A 34 -4.44 -10.77 2.52
N VAL A 35 -4.58 -10.66 1.20
CA VAL A 35 -3.98 -9.59 0.40
C VAL A 35 -5.03 -8.59 -0.02
N LEU A 36 -4.95 -7.40 0.54
CA LEU A 36 -5.77 -6.25 0.16
C LEU A 36 -4.96 -5.32 -0.73
N ALA A 37 -5.37 -5.17 -1.99
CA ALA A 37 -4.84 -4.15 -2.86
C ALA A 37 -5.55 -2.82 -2.64
N VAL A 38 -4.80 -1.74 -2.49
CA VAL A 38 -5.31 -0.37 -2.50
C VAL A 38 -4.89 0.28 -3.81
N VAL A 39 -5.85 0.44 -4.72
CA VAL A 39 -5.66 1.03 -6.04
C VAL A 39 -5.92 2.52 -5.97
N VAL A 40 -4.92 3.30 -6.37
CA VAL A 40 -4.96 4.75 -6.22
C VAL A 40 -4.30 5.41 -7.42
N GLU A 41 -4.83 6.55 -7.87
CA GLU A 41 -4.15 7.38 -8.87
C GLU A 41 -2.91 8.07 -8.26
N THR A 42 -1.93 8.40 -9.11
CA THR A 42 -0.76 9.16 -8.67
C THR A 42 -1.19 10.50 -8.05
N GLY A 43 -0.62 10.85 -6.88
CA GLY A 43 -0.94 12.08 -6.18
C GLY A 43 -2.17 12.02 -5.25
N CYS A 44 -2.88 10.89 -5.15
CA CYS A 44 -4.08 10.74 -4.31
C CYS A 44 -3.82 10.14 -2.91
N GLY A 45 -2.63 10.32 -2.32
CA GLY A 45 -2.38 9.94 -0.91
C GLY A 45 -1.97 8.49 -0.65
N LYS A 46 -1.47 7.76 -1.66
CA LYS A 46 -0.99 6.35 -1.56
C LYS A 46 -0.09 6.07 -0.36
N SER A 47 1.10 6.68 -0.38
CA SER A 47 2.09 6.52 0.66
C SER A 47 1.58 7.08 1.99
N THR A 48 0.73 8.11 1.95
CA THR A 48 0.15 8.69 3.16
C THR A 48 -0.70 7.67 3.92
N LEU A 49 -1.47 6.81 3.24
CA LEU A 49 -2.24 5.77 3.92
C LEU A 49 -1.32 4.80 4.68
N GLY A 50 -0.33 4.22 4.00
CA GLY A 50 0.64 3.31 4.62
C GLY A 50 1.40 3.95 5.78
N LEU A 51 1.92 5.17 5.58
CA LEU A 51 2.63 5.93 6.61
C LEU A 51 1.74 6.31 7.80
N SER A 52 0.44 6.54 7.58
CA SER A 52 -0.51 6.81 8.66
C SER A 52 -0.70 5.60 9.57
N ILE A 53 -0.80 4.40 8.98
CA ILE A 53 -0.96 3.14 9.72
C ILE A 53 0.21 2.92 10.69
N ILE A 54 1.45 3.16 10.23
CA ILE A 54 2.65 2.99 11.08
C ILE A 54 3.06 4.28 11.81
N ARG A 55 2.25 5.33 11.77
CA ARG A 55 2.51 6.65 12.40
C ARG A 55 3.86 7.28 12.02
N LEU A 56 4.25 7.18 10.74
CA LEU A 56 5.46 7.81 10.18
C LEU A 56 5.13 8.91 9.17
N VAL A 57 3.98 9.57 9.32
CA VAL A 57 3.59 10.70 8.46
C VAL A 57 4.61 11.84 8.63
N PRO A 58 5.29 12.27 7.56
CA PRO A 58 6.30 13.31 7.66
C PRO A 58 5.67 14.69 7.82
N TYR A 59 6.38 15.61 8.48
CA TYR A 59 6.01 17.04 8.48
C TYR A 59 5.90 17.58 7.04
N PRO A 60 4.91 18.44 6.70
CA PRO A 60 3.89 19.05 7.56
C PRO A 60 2.58 18.25 7.70
N GLY A 61 2.64 16.93 7.46
CA GLY A 61 1.51 16.02 7.60
C GLY A 61 1.18 15.71 9.06
N ARG A 62 -0.11 15.54 9.36
CA ARG A 62 -0.62 15.11 10.66
C ARG A 62 -1.82 14.20 10.47
N ILE A 63 -1.91 13.18 11.32
CA ILE A 63 -3.14 12.42 11.53
C ILE A 63 -4.03 13.30 12.41
N VAL A 64 -5.19 13.71 11.90
CA VAL A 64 -6.09 14.68 12.55
C VAL A 64 -7.36 14.04 13.10
N GLY A 65 -7.59 12.75 12.84
CA GLY A 65 -8.75 12.02 13.32
C GLY A 65 -8.79 10.57 12.83
N GLY A 66 -9.75 9.83 13.37
CA GLY A 66 -9.97 8.41 13.13
C GLY A 66 -9.30 7.51 14.18
N GLU A 67 -9.37 6.21 13.94
CA GLU A 67 -8.78 5.16 14.78
C GLU A 67 -8.14 4.08 13.90
N ILE A 68 -7.04 3.48 14.39
CA ILE A 68 -6.34 2.39 13.69
C ILE A 68 -6.13 1.24 14.66
N PHE A 69 -6.97 0.21 14.58
CA PHE A 69 -6.85 -0.98 15.42
C PHE A 69 -6.01 -2.04 14.72
N PHE A 70 -4.91 -2.46 15.35
CA PHE A 70 -4.12 -3.61 14.94
C PHE A 70 -4.15 -4.67 16.04
N LYS A 71 -4.60 -5.89 15.72
CA LYS A 71 -4.86 -6.96 16.70
C LYS A 71 -5.69 -6.48 17.91
N GLY A 72 -6.68 -5.63 17.63
CA GLY A 72 -7.58 -5.04 18.63
C GLY A 72 -7.02 -3.87 19.44
N LYS A 73 -5.75 -3.47 19.25
CA LYS A 73 -5.15 -2.32 19.95
C LYS A 73 -5.09 -1.10 19.04
N ASP A 74 -5.48 0.06 19.56
CA ASP A 74 -5.47 1.32 18.82
C ASP A 74 -4.05 1.92 18.75
N LEU A 75 -3.45 1.89 17.56
CA LEU A 75 -2.10 2.40 17.29
C LEU A 75 -1.98 3.91 17.52
N LEU A 76 -3.07 4.67 17.39
CA LEU A 76 -3.03 6.13 17.57
C LEU A 76 -2.93 6.53 19.05
N LYS A 77 -3.29 5.63 19.97
CA LYS A 77 -3.23 5.85 21.42
C LYS A 77 -1.94 5.35 22.07
N MET A 78 -1.11 4.63 21.31
CA MET A 78 0.16 4.10 21.79
C MET A 78 1.25 5.16 21.92
N ASP A 79 2.18 4.95 22.85
CA ASP A 79 3.42 5.73 22.93
C ASP A 79 4.49 5.23 21.94
N GLU A 80 5.61 5.94 21.82
CA GLU A 80 6.69 5.55 20.90
C GLU A 80 7.40 4.25 21.28
N SER A 81 7.41 3.87 22.56
CA SER A 81 8.00 2.60 23.02
C SER A 81 7.12 1.42 22.58
N GLU A 82 5.82 1.53 22.76
CA GLU A 82 4.84 0.55 22.28
C GLU A 82 4.87 0.42 20.75
N LEU A 83 4.92 1.56 20.04
CA LEU A 83 5.03 1.54 18.58
C LEU A 83 6.35 0.92 18.10
N ARG A 84 7.44 1.08 18.84
CA ARG A 84 8.73 0.46 18.52
C ARG A 84 8.68 -1.06 18.60
N GLU A 85 7.89 -1.62 19.51
CA GLU A 85 7.69 -3.08 19.60
C GLU A 85 6.83 -3.64 18.44
N ILE A 86 5.99 -2.80 17.82
CA ILE A 86 5.13 -3.19 16.70
C ILE A 86 5.84 -3.00 15.36
N ARG A 87 6.51 -1.87 15.16
CA ARG A 87 7.21 -1.53 13.91
C ARG A 87 8.35 -2.52 13.67
N GLY A 88 8.40 -3.08 12.47
CA GLY A 88 9.38 -4.08 12.05
C GLY A 88 9.05 -5.51 12.52
N LYS A 89 8.63 -5.68 13.77
CA LYS A 89 8.35 -7.00 14.35
C LYS A 89 6.97 -7.54 13.98
N GLU A 90 5.94 -6.71 14.09
CA GLU A 90 4.54 -7.09 13.83
C GLU A 90 4.00 -6.48 12.53
N ILE A 91 4.41 -5.24 12.23
CA ILE A 91 4.07 -4.52 11.00
C ILE A 91 5.38 -4.08 10.33
N ALA A 92 5.61 -4.54 9.10
CA ALA A 92 6.73 -4.08 8.28
C ALA A 92 6.22 -3.29 7.06
N MET A 93 7.07 -2.43 6.51
CA MET A 93 6.72 -1.61 5.33
C MET A 93 7.83 -1.61 4.29
N ILE A 94 7.47 -1.94 3.04
CA ILE A 94 8.32 -1.71 1.87
C ILE A 94 7.96 -0.34 1.31
N PHE A 95 8.91 0.58 1.31
CA PHE A 95 8.76 1.94 0.77
C PHE A 95 8.96 1.97 -0.75
N GLN A 96 8.30 2.92 -1.41
CA GLN A 96 8.30 3.12 -2.87
C GLN A 96 9.69 3.24 -3.53
N ASN A 97 10.73 3.67 -2.80
CA ASN A 97 12.09 3.80 -3.35
C ASN A 97 13.12 3.00 -2.55
N PRO A 98 13.54 1.81 -3.04
CA PRO A 98 14.51 0.99 -2.33
C PRO A 98 15.89 1.64 -2.17
N SER A 99 16.30 2.48 -3.13
CA SER A 99 17.60 3.14 -3.07
C SER A 99 17.67 4.20 -1.97
N LYS A 100 16.52 4.70 -1.49
CA LYS A 100 16.45 5.60 -0.33
C LYS A 100 16.33 4.86 1.00
N ALA A 101 15.88 3.61 0.97
CA ALA A 101 15.64 2.82 2.18
C ALA A 101 16.91 2.16 2.73
N LEU A 102 17.83 1.72 1.85
CA LEU A 102 19.13 1.21 2.28
C LEU A 102 20.12 2.36 2.54
N ASN A 103 20.73 2.36 3.73
CA ASN A 103 21.78 3.31 4.05
C ASN A 103 23.07 2.97 3.26
N PRO A 104 23.59 3.88 2.42
CA PRO A 104 24.69 3.59 1.50
C PRO A 104 26.04 3.39 2.19
N VAL A 105 26.19 3.82 3.46
CA VAL A 105 27.46 3.69 4.20
C VAL A 105 27.55 2.42 5.04
N TYR A 106 26.49 1.62 5.11
CA TYR A 106 26.48 0.33 5.81
C TYR A 106 26.38 -0.83 4.84
N LYS A 107 26.99 -1.96 5.21
CA LYS A 107 26.86 -3.22 4.46
C LYS A 107 25.41 -3.72 4.50
N VAL A 108 24.99 -4.39 3.45
CA VAL A 108 23.61 -4.89 3.31
C VAL A 108 23.27 -5.90 4.41
N GLY A 109 24.16 -6.86 4.66
CA GLY A 109 23.98 -7.87 5.72
C GLY A 109 23.92 -7.26 7.11
N TYR A 110 24.64 -6.15 7.35
CA TYR A 110 24.59 -5.43 8.63
C TYR A 110 23.20 -4.84 8.88
N GLN A 111 22.64 -4.15 7.89
CA GLN A 111 21.31 -3.53 7.99
C GLN A 111 20.21 -4.57 8.21
N ILE A 112 20.30 -5.73 7.56
CA ILE A 112 19.37 -6.85 7.78
C ILE A 112 19.55 -7.45 9.19
N ALA A 113 20.81 -7.62 9.65
CA ALA A 113 21.13 -8.17 10.95
C ALA A 113 20.73 -7.25 12.12
N GLU A 114 20.61 -5.93 11.91
CA GLU A 114 20.16 -5.00 12.95
C GLU A 114 18.75 -5.35 13.47
N MET A 115 17.84 -5.79 12.61
CA MET A 115 16.46 -6.11 12.99
C MET A 115 16.38 -7.17 14.11
N PRO A 116 16.90 -8.40 13.94
CA PRO A 116 16.90 -9.40 15.01
C PRO A 116 17.82 -9.04 16.19
N ARG A 117 18.83 -8.17 16.00
CA ARG A 117 19.66 -7.69 17.12
C ARG A 117 18.85 -6.81 18.06
N TYR A 118 18.18 -5.81 17.52
CA TYR A 118 17.45 -4.83 18.32
C TYR A 118 16.14 -5.40 18.88
N HIS A 119 15.39 -6.17 18.09
CA HIS A 119 14.06 -6.63 18.52
C HIS A 119 14.07 -7.98 19.25
N LEU A 120 15.10 -8.81 19.06
CA LEU A 120 15.17 -10.16 19.65
C LEU A 120 16.42 -10.38 20.51
N GLY A 121 17.31 -9.38 20.65
CA GLY A 121 18.53 -9.51 21.46
C GLY A 121 19.56 -10.50 20.91
N VAL A 122 19.48 -10.84 19.62
CA VAL A 122 20.34 -11.87 19.02
C VAL A 122 21.79 -11.37 18.89
N PRO A 123 22.83 -12.16 19.28
CA PRO A 123 24.22 -11.75 19.09
C PRO A 123 24.60 -11.56 17.62
N MET A 124 25.56 -10.66 17.34
CA MET A 124 25.88 -10.21 15.97
C MET A 124 26.24 -11.37 15.04
N LYS A 125 27.03 -12.32 15.53
CA LYS A 125 27.42 -13.51 14.77
C LYS A 125 26.21 -14.32 14.29
N ARG A 126 25.19 -14.50 15.15
CA ARG A 126 23.96 -15.21 14.80
C ARG A 126 23.06 -14.37 13.92
N ALA A 127 22.94 -13.07 14.19
CA ALA A 127 22.16 -12.15 13.38
C ALA A 127 22.71 -12.03 11.94
N TRP A 128 24.03 -12.06 11.78
CA TRP A 128 24.67 -12.08 10.46
C TRP A 128 24.36 -13.36 9.69
N GLY A 129 24.39 -14.52 10.36
CA GLY A 129 23.97 -15.79 9.76
C GLY A 129 22.53 -15.72 9.25
N LEU A 130 21.61 -15.22 10.09
CA LEU A 130 20.22 -14.99 9.69
C LEU A 130 20.10 -14.03 8.50
N ALA A 131 20.91 -12.97 8.45
CA ALA A 131 20.90 -12.03 7.32
C ALA A 131 21.32 -12.71 6.00
N VAL A 132 22.34 -13.57 6.03
CA VAL A 132 22.77 -14.36 4.87
C VAL A 132 21.67 -15.34 4.44
N ASP A 133 21.04 -16.02 5.39
CA ASP A 133 19.94 -16.95 5.11
C ASP A 133 18.73 -16.24 4.50
N LEU A 134 18.41 -15.04 4.99
CA LEU A 134 17.35 -14.20 4.43
C LEU A 134 17.69 -13.73 3.01
N LEU A 135 18.94 -13.34 2.74
CA LEU A 135 19.40 -13.00 1.38
C LEU A 135 19.27 -14.21 0.43
N ARG A 136 19.62 -15.41 0.91
CA ARG A 136 19.43 -16.64 0.15
C ARG A 136 17.94 -16.89 -0.15
N LYS A 137 17.09 -16.69 0.86
CA LYS A 137 15.63 -16.85 0.74
C LYS A 137 15.02 -15.91 -0.30
N VAL A 138 15.49 -14.67 -0.39
CA VAL A 138 15.04 -13.73 -1.42
C VAL A 138 15.73 -13.92 -2.78
N LYS A 139 16.41 -15.05 -2.98
CA LYS A 139 17.09 -15.47 -4.22
C LYS A 139 18.18 -14.47 -4.66
N ILE A 140 18.94 -13.91 -3.71
CA ILE A 140 20.16 -13.14 -4.00
C ILE A 140 21.30 -14.13 -4.31
N PRO A 141 22.00 -13.99 -5.45
CA PRO A 141 23.17 -14.81 -5.75
C PRO A 141 24.34 -14.45 -4.83
N ASP A 142 25.15 -15.44 -4.48
CA ASP A 142 26.32 -15.32 -3.59
C ASP A 142 25.98 -14.53 -2.30
N PRO A 143 24.99 -14.97 -1.51
CA PRO A 143 24.44 -14.18 -0.40
C PRO A 143 25.49 -13.81 0.64
N GLU A 144 26.52 -14.62 0.84
CA GLU A 144 27.66 -14.35 1.73
C GLU A 144 28.47 -13.13 1.27
N VAL A 145 28.72 -13.05 -0.05
CA VAL A 145 29.44 -11.93 -0.69
C VAL A 145 28.55 -10.68 -0.69
N LYS A 146 27.27 -10.82 -1.04
CA LYS A 146 26.32 -9.71 -1.10
C LYS A 146 25.99 -9.16 0.28
N ALA A 147 25.95 -9.98 1.33
CA ALA A 147 25.83 -9.52 2.71
C ALA A 147 26.98 -8.57 3.09
N SER A 148 28.19 -8.86 2.60
CA SER A 148 29.38 -8.05 2.84
C SER A 148 29.50 -6.83 1.91
N SER A 149 28.62 -6.72 0.93
CA SER A 149 28.61 -5.65 -0.07
C SER A 149 27.85 -4.42 0.42
N TYR A 150 28.14 -3.26 -0.17
CA TYR A 150 27.40 -2.03 0.06
C TYR A 150 26.22 -1.89 -0.92
N PRO A 151 25.17 -1.12 -0.59
CA PRO A 151 24.01 -0.96 -1.47
C PRO A 151 24.37 -0.48 -2.89
N HIS A 152 25.35 0.40 -3.03
CA HIS A 152 25.75 0.96 -4.33
C HIS A 152 26.36 -0.08 -5.29
N SER A 153 26.78 -1.25 -4.81
CA SER A 153 27.29 -2.34 -5.66
C SER A 153 26.21 -3.38 -6.04
N LEU A 154 24.94 -3.13 -5.70
CA LEU A 154 23.80 -4.01 -6.03
C LEU A 154 22.96 -3.45 -7.18
N SER A 155 22.39 -4.33 -8.00
CA SER A 155 21.37 -3.96 -8.98
C SER A 155 20.07 -3.49 -8.29
N GLY A 156 19.19 -2.79 -9.02
CA GLY A 156 17.89 -2.35 -8.47
C GLY A 156 17.07 -3.50 -7.88
N GLY A 157 16.95 -4.61 -8.61
CA GLY A 157 16.27 -5.81 -8.13
C GLY A 157 16.95 -6.45 -6.92
N MET A 158 18.28 -6.45 -6.84
CA MET A 158 19.00 -6.94 -5.65
C MET A 158 18.77 -6.06 -4.43
N LYS A 159 18.73 -4.73 -4.60
CA LYS A 159 18.36 -3.80 -3.51
C LYS A 159 16.94 -4.05 -3.02
N GLN A 160 16.00 -4.24 -3.94
CA GLN A 160 14.61 -4.55 -3.61
C GLN A 160 14.49 -5.86 -2.82
N ARG A 161 15.10 -6.95 -3.32
CA ARG A 161 15.15 -8.24 -2.63
C ARG A 161 15.78 -8.11 -1.23
N SER A 162 16.86 -7.35 -1.10
CA SER A 162 17.52 -7.12 0.20
C SER A 162 16.63 -6.37 1.18
N LEU A 163 15.80 -5.44 0.71
CA LEU A 163 14.81 -4.76 1.55
C LEU A 163 13.67 -5.68 1.95
N ILE A 164 13.18 -6.51 1.04
CA ILE A 164 12.19 -7.55 1.36
C ILE A 164 12.74 -8.45 2.46
N ALA A 165 13.98 -8.93 2.31
CA ALA A 165 14.68 -9.74 3.31
C ALA A 165 14.73 -9.05 4.69
N MET A 166 15.01 -7.75 4.71
CA MET A 166 15.00 -6.95 5.94
C MET A 166 13.59 -6.87 6.57
N MET A 167 12.56 -6.60 5.75
CA MET A 167 11.19 -6.41 6.22
C MET A 167 10.56 -7.71 6.75
N ILE A 168 10.94 -8.86 6.19
CA ILE A 168 10.41 -10.17 6.60
C ILE A 168 11.26 -10.83 7.70
N SER A 169 12.38 -10.22 8.08
CA SER A 169 13.39 -10.82 8.98
C SER A 169 12.82 -11.24 10.34
N LEU A 170 11.77 -10.55 10.80
CA LEU A 170 11.08 -10.82 12.06
C LEU A 170 9.73 -11.52 11.89
N LYS A 171 9.38 -11.93 10.67
CA LYS A 171 8.11 -12.60 10.33
C LYS A 171 6.88 -11.78 10.78
N PRO A 172 6.71 -10.56 10.24
CA PRO A 172 5.62 -9.67 10.64
C PRO A 172 4.25 -10.29 10.32
N SER A 173 3.23 -9.93 11.09
CA SER A 173 1.85 -10.33 10.80
C SER A 173 1.23 -9.52 9.66
N LEU A 174 1.74 -8.30 9.43
CA LEU A 174 1.31 -7.40 8.36
C LEU A 174 2.51 -6.84 7.61
N LEU A 175 2.49 -6.97 6.28
CA LEU A 175 3.39 -6.26 5.37
C LEU A 175 2.61 -5.19 4.59
N ILE A 176 3.00 -3.93 4.73
CA ILE A 176 2.51 -2.83 3.89
C ILE A 176 3.50 -2.63 2.74
N ALA A 177 3.08 -2.90 1.52
CA ALA A 177 3.91 -2.75 0.33
C ALA A 177 3.43 -1.54 -0.47
N ASP A 178 4.13 -0.41 -0.32
CA ASP A 178 3.82 0.83 -1.03
C ASP A 178 4.61 0.92 -2.32
N GLU A 179 3.94 0.62 -3.42
CA GLU A 179 4.52 0.62 -4.77
C GLU A 179 5.86 -0.16 -4.83
N PRO A 180 5.87 -1.43 -4.36
CA PRO A 180 7.10 -2.19 -4.11
C PRO A 180 7.90 -2.52 -5.38
N THR A 181 7.30 -2.34 -6.55
CA THR A 181 7.89 -2.67 -7.84
C THR A 181 8.14 -1.42 -8.69
N THR A 182 7.85 -0.22 -8.18
CA THR A 182 8.10 1.04 -8.87
C THR A 182 9.60 1.23 -9.10
N ALA A 183 9.96 1.69 -10.30
CA ALA A 183 11.34 1.85 -10.78
C ALA A 183 12.13 0.55 -11.10
N LEU A 184 11.45 -0.60 -11.23
CA LEU A 184 12.02 -1.85 -11.74
C LEU A 184 11.48 -2.16 -13.14
N ASP A 185 12.25 -2.89 -13.96
CA ASP A 185 11.77 -3.41 -15.24
C ASP A 185 10.70 -4.48 -15.05
N VAL A 186 9.81 -4.64 -16.03
CA VAL A 186 8.62 -5.50 -15.95
C VAL A 186 8.96 -6.94 -15.55
N THR A 187 10.09 -7.48 -16.03
CA THR A 187 10.53 -8.84 -15.69
C THR A 187 10.91 -8.94 -14.22
N VAL A 188 11.69 -7.99 -13.71
CA VAL A 188 12.04 -7.94 -12.28
C VAL A 188 10.80 -7.69 -11.42
N GLN A 189 9.83 -6.88 -11.85
CA GLN A 189 8.58 -6.68 -11.12
C GLN A 189 7.85 -8.01 -10.88
N ALA A 190 7.66 -8.82 -11.93
CA ALA A 190 7.01 -10.13 -11.81
C ALA A 190 7.76 -11.04 -10.83
N GLN A 191 9.08 -11.13 -10.95
CA GLN A 191 9.90 -11.94 -10.04
C GLN A 191 9.83 -11.49 -8.57
N ILE A 192 9.65 -10.19 -8.31
CA ILE A 192 9.48 -9.66 -6.96
C ILE A 192 8.10 -10.03 -6.40
N MET A 193 7.06 -9.99 -7.24
CA MET A 193 5.71 -10.37 -6.81
C MET A 193 5.63 -11.87 -6.52
N ASP A 194 6.18 -12.73 -7.39
CA ASP A 194 6.30 -14.17 -7.16
C ASP A 194 7.01 -14.46 -5.83
N LEU A 195 8.11 -13.74 -5.57
CA LEU A 195 8.85 -13.87 -4.31
C LEU A 195 7.99 -13.47 -3.10
N LEU A 196 7.25 -12.35 -3.18
CA LEU A 196 6.39 -11.90 -2.09
C LEU A 196 5.26 -12.91 -1.82
N LYS A 197 4.71 -13.51 -2.88
CA LYS A 197 3.70 -14.56 -2.80
C LYS A 197 4.22 -15.82 -2.09
N GLU A 198 5.39 -16.31 -2.52
CA GLU A 198 6.06 -17.45 -1.87
C GLU A 198 6.31 -17.18 -0.38
N ILE A 199 6.84 -16.00 -0.03
CA ILE A 199 7.11 -15.63 1.36
C ILE A 199 5.83 -15.50 2.17
N ARG A 200 4.78 -14.90 1.59
CA ARG A 200 3.47 -14.74 2.24
C ARG A 200 2.90 -16.10 2.62
N GLU A 201 2.95 -17.07 1.72
CA GLU A 201 2.44 -18.43 1.96
C GLU A 201 3.23 -19.15 3.05
N GLU A 202 4.54 -18.97 3.11
CA GLU A 202 5.39 -19.58 4.14
C GLU A 202 5.25 -18.91 5.52
N VAL A 203 5.17 -17.58 5.56
CA VAL A 203 5.11 -16.81 6.81
C VAL A 203 3.67 -16.71 7.35
N GLY A 204 2.67 -16.78 6.48
CA GLY A 204 1.27 -16.59 6.84
C GLY A 204 0.92 -15.14 7.21
N MET A 205 1.61 -14.16 6.62
CA MET A 205 1.36 -12.73 6.85
C MET A 205 0.23 -12.18 5.98
N ALA A 206 -0.48 -11.17 6.46
CA ALA A 206 -1.36 -10.35 5.63
C ALA A 206 -0.54 -9.32 4.84
N VAL A 207 -1.02 -8.93 3.66
CA VAL A 207 -0.35 -7.94 2.81
C VAL A 207 -1.32 -6.83 2.42
N MET A 208 -0.92 -5.59 2.67
CA MET A 208 -1.57 -4.42 2.07
C MET A 208 -0.72 -3.93 0.90
N LEU A 209 -1.17 -4.17 -0.33
CA LEU A 209 -0.46 -3.76 -1.54
C LEU A 209 -1.02 -2.43 -2.04
N ILE A 210 -0.29 -1.33 -1.85
CA ILE A 210 -0.68 -0.01 -2.36
C ILE A 210 -0.04 0.17 -3.73
N THR A 211 -0.85 0.32 -4.79
CA THR A 211 -0.35 0.35 -6.18
C THR A 211 -1.25 1.15 -7.11
N HIS A 212 -0.74 1.48 -8.31
CA HIS A 212 -1.57 1.89 -9.46
C HIS A 212 -1.67 0.80 -10.53
N ASN A 213 -0.90 -0.28 -10.43
CA ASN A 213 -0.86 -1.29 -11.47
C ASN A 213 -1.95 -2.33 -11.23
N ILE A 214 -3.05 -2.22 -11.97
CA ILE A 214 -4.20 -3.13 -11.87
C ILE A 214 -3.86 -4.54 -12.37
N GLY A 215 -2.90 -4.70 -13.27
CA GLY A 215 -2.44 -6.03 -13.69
C GLY A 215 -1.91 -6.83 -12.51
N LEU A 216 -1.13 -6.21 -11.62
CA LEU A 216 -0.66 -6.85 -10.38
C LEU A 216 -1.80 -7.16 -9.42
N VAL A 217 -2.80 -6.28 -9.36
CA VAL A 217 -3.96 -6.45 -8.47
C VAL A 217 -4.77 -7.68 -8.86
N ALA A 218 -4.99 -7.88 -10.16
CA ALA A 218 -5.76 -9.01 -10.67
C ALA A 218 -5.14 -10.38 -10.33
N GLU A 219 -3.82 -10.46 -10.24
CA GLU A 219 -3.10 -11.72 -10.01
C GLU A 219 -2.81 -11.98 -8.53
N GLU A 220 -2.64 -10.92 -7.72
CA GLU A 220 -2.01 -11.04 -6.40
C GLU A 220 -2.92 -10.71 -5.20
N SER A 221 -4.12 -10.17 -5.43
CA SER A 221 -4.99 -9.69 -4.33
C SER A 221 -6.31 -10.47 -4.20
N ASP A 222 -6.74 -10.68 -2.96
CA ASP A 222 -8.03 -11.29 -2.62
C ASP A 222 -9.16 -10.25 -2.69
N ARG A 223 -8.85 -9.04 -2.24
CA ARG A 223 -9.76 -7.88 -2.24
C ARG A 223 -9.08 -6.64 -2.77
N VAL A 224 -9.88 -5.75 -3.34
CA VAL A 224 -9.46 -4.46 -3.87
C VAL A 224 -10.24 -3.34 -3.20
N ALA A 225 -9.52 -2.30 -2.80
CA ALA A 225 -10.08 -1.02 -2.39
C ALA A 225 -9.59 0.06 -3.37
N VAL A 226 -10.53 0.68 -4.07
CA VAL A 226 -10.25 1.79 -5.00
C VAL A 226 -10.37 3.09 -4.23
N MET A 227 -9.31 3.91 -4.27
CA MET A 227 -9.24 5.20 -3.61
C MET A 227 -9.17 6.33 -4.63
N TYR A 228 -10.00 7.35 -4.43
CA TYR A 228 -10.03 8.55 -5.24
C TYR A 228 -9.99 9.80 -4.35
N ALA A 229 -9.06 10.70 -4.63
CA ALA A 229 -8.93 12.00 -3.96
C ALA A 229 -9.04 11.92 -2.42
N GLY A 230 -8.35 10.97 -1.78
CA GLY A 230 -8.34 10.85 -0.32
C GLY A 230 -9.42 9.93 0.28
N LYS A 231 -10.33 9.37 -0.53
CA LYS A 231 -11.44 8.52 -0.06
C LYS A 231 -11.49 7.17 -0.74
N ILE A 232 -11.98 6.17 -0.02
CA ILE A 232 -12.36 4.89 -0.60
C ILE A 232 -13.69 5.06 -1.33
N VAL A 233 -13.69 4.78 -2.63
CA VAL A 233 -14.88 4.90 -3.48
C VAL A 233 -15.54 3.55 -3.78
N GLU A 234 -14.78 2.46 -3.69
CA GLU A 234 -15.26 1.11 -3.94
C GLU A 234 -14.36 0.09 -3.25
N VAL A 235 -14.94 -0.95 -2.66
CA VAL A 235 -14.22 -2.07 -2.05
C VAL A 235 -14.98 -3.36 -2.32
N GLY A 236 -14.29 -4.43 -2.71
CA GLY A 236 -14.90 -5.73 -2.92
C GLY A 236 -13.89 -6.84 -3.13
N ALA A 237 -14.36 -8.05 -3.39
CA ALA A 237 -13.51 -9.12 -3.89
C ALA A 237 -12.89 -8.70 -5.23
N THR A 238 -11.65 -9.12 -5.48
CA THR A 238 -10.92 -8.74 -6.70
C THR A 238 -11.69 -9.06 -7.98
N PRO A 239 -12.28 -10.26 -8.17
CA PRO A 239 -13.08 -10.54 -9.36
C PRO A 239 -14.27 -9.59 -9.50
N ASP A 240 -15.01 -9.35 -8.42
CA ASP A 240 -16.21 -8.51 -8.43
C ASP A 240 -15.89 -7.07 -8.85
N VAL A 241 -14.83 -6.48 -8.29
CA VAL A 241 -14.44 -5.08 -8.58
C VAL A 241 -13.84 -4.94 -9.98
N LEU A 242 -13.11 -5.95 -10.48
CA LEU A 242 -12.45 -5.89 -11.78
C LEU A 242 -13.39 -6.26 -12.95
N GLU A 243 -14.36 -7.14 -12.73
CA GLU A 243 -15.28 -7.61 -13.77
C GLU A 243 -16.60 -6.83 -13.78
N ASP A 244 -17.15 -6.49 -12.62
CA ASP A 244 -18.38 -5.70 -12.46
C ASP A 244 -18.16 -4.46 -11.57
N PRO A 245 -17.26 -3.54 -11.99
CA PRO A 245 -17.02 -2.30 -11.25
C PRO A 245 -18.30 -1.47 -11.14
N LEU A 246 -18.62 -1.04 -9.92
CA LEU A 246 -19.82 -0.26 -9.64
C LEU A 246 -19.57 1.23 -9.75
N HIS A 247 -18.48 1.75 -9.16
CA HIS A 247 -18.24 3.18 -9.13
C HIS A 247 -17.81 3.68 -10.53
N PRO A 248 -18.37 4.82 -11.02
CA PRO A 248 -18.01 5.38 -12.32
C PRO A 248 -16.51 5.63 -12.52
N TYR A 249 -15.79 6.00 -11.45
CA TYR A 249 -14.33 6.12 -11.47
C TYR A 249 -13.64 4.78 -11.72
N THR A 250 -14.02 3.71 -11.00
CA THR A 250 -13.45 2.37 -11.16
C THR A 250 -13.70 1.84 -12.57
N ARG A 251 -14.91 2.03 -13.11
CA ARG A 251 -15.24 1.74 -14.51
C ARG A 251 -14.31 2.45 -15.48
N GLY A 252 -14.13 3.75 -15.28
CA GLY A 252 -13.22 4.56 -16.08
C GLY A 252 -11.79 4.04 -16.02
N LEU A 253 -11.29 3.76 -14.82
CA LEU A 253 -9.93 3.30 -14.59
C LEU A 253 -9.64 1.97 -15.30
N LEU A 254 -10.57 1.02 -15.24
CA LEU A 254 -10.46 -0.28 -15.91
C LEU A 254 -10.59 -0.15 -17.43
N SER A 255 -11.48 0.73 -17.92
CA SER A 255 -11.64 0.97 -19.36
C SER A 255 -10.41 1.61 -20.01
N SER A 256 -9.61 2.35 -19.24
CA SER A 256 -8.35 2.96 -19.70
C SER A 256 -7.19 1.98 -19.79
N LEU A 257 -7.35 0.72 -19.36
CA LEU A 257 -6.32 -0.30 -19.46
C LEU A 257 -6.26 -0.93 -20.86
N PRO A 258 -5.07 -1.20 -21.40
CA PRO A 258 -4.93 -1.90 -22.66
C PRO A 258 -5.48 -3.33 -22.57
N SER A 259 -6.57 -3.61 -23.29
CA SER A 259 -7.09 -4.97 -23.42
C SER A 259 -6.37 -5.72 -24.57
N ARG A 260 -6.17 -7.04 -24.44
CA ARG A 260 -5.64 -7.87 -25.55
C ARG A 260 -6.52 -7.83 -26.81
N ARG A 261 -7.79 -7.44 -26.68
CA ARG A 261 -8.79 -7.40 -27.76
C ARG A 261 -8.80 -6.08 -28.55
N SER A 262 -8.33 -4.97 -27.99
CA SER A 262 -8.53 -3.62 -28.55
C SER A 262 -7.24 -2.94 -29.05
N ARG A 263 -6.32 -3.68 -29.71
CA ARG A 263 -5.05 -3.11 -30.21
C ARG A 263 -5.20 -2.01 -31.28
N LYS A 264 -6.40 -1.75 -31.79
CA LYS A 264 -6.65 -0.83 -32.92
C LYS A 264 -7.49 0.40 -32.58
N GLU A 265 -7.99 0.54 -31.35
CA GLU A 265 -8.82 1.68 -30.94
C GLU A 265 -8.11 2.54 -29.90
N ARG A 266 -8.36 3.86 -29.92
CA ARG A 266 -7.84 4.76 -28.89
C ARG A 266 -8.49 4.37 -27.55
N LEU A 267 -7.68 4.09 -26.54
CA LEU A 267 -8.18 3.77 -25.21
C LEU A 267 -8.99 4.95 -24.67
N PRO A 268 -10.20 4.70 -24.13
CA PRO A 268 -10.97 5.75 -23.48
C PRO A 268 -10.20 6.23 -22.25
N SER A 269 -10.00 7.55 -22.15
CA SER A 269 -9.42 8.18 -20.97
C SER A 269 -10.52 8.78 -20.10
N ILE A 270 -10.31 8.78 -18.78
CA ILE A 270 -11.19 9.50 -17.87
C ILE A 270 -10.98 11.01 -18.12
N PRO A 271 -11.98 11.77 -18.58
CA PRO A 271 -11.82 13.18 -18.88
C PRO A 271 -11.43 14.00 -17.64
N GLY A 272 -10.73 15.10 -17.86
CA GLY A 272 -10.26 16.02 -16.81
C GLY A 272 -9.07 15.51 -15.99
N SER A 273 -8.67 16.29 -14.98
CA SER A 273 -7.59 15.95 -14.05
C SER A 273 -8.15 15.57 -12.67
N VAL A 274 -7.36 14.86 -11.87
CA VAL A 274 -7.64 14.69 -10.44
C VAL A 274 -7.83 16.07 -9.80
N PRO A 275 -8.83 16.26 -8.91
CA PRO A 275 -9.04 17.54 -8.25
C PRO A 275 -7.85 17.91 -7.37
N ASP A 276 -7.65 19.22 -7.19
CA ASP A 276 -6.71 19.71 -6.18
C ASP A 276 -7.18 19.27 -4.79
N LEU A 277 -6.32 18.56 -4.07
CA LEU A 277 -6.61 18.07 -2.72
C LEU A 277 -6.71 19.18 -1.67
N ILE A 278 -6.38 20.43 -2.04
CA ILE A 278 -6.66 21.63 -1.25
C ILE A 278 -8.09 22.12 -1.53
N ASN A 279 -8.46 22.21 -2.82
CA ASN A 279 -9.73 22.76 -3.30
C ASN A 279 -10.61 21.64 -3.86
N LEU A 280 -11.07 20.78 -2.97
CA LEU A 280 -11.93 19.66 -3.33
C LEU A 280 -13.33 20.15 -3.74
N PRO A 281 -13.96 19.53 -4.75
CA PRO A 281 -15.34 19.84 -5.10
C PRO A 281 -16.30 19.42 -3.97
N SER A 282 -17.46 20.07 -3.91
CA SER A 282 -18.52 19.73 -2.95
C SER A 282 -19.16 18.37 -3.25
N GLY A 283 -19.77 17.77 -2.25
CA GLY A 283 -20.44 16.47 -2.36
C GLY A 283 -19.50 15.33 -2.78
N CYS A 284 -19.90 14.57 -3.81
CA CYS A 284 -19.08 13.51 -4.40
C CYS A 284 -17.84 14.09 -5.10
N ARG A 285 -16.63 13.68 -4.69
CA ARG A 285 -15.37 14.20 -5.24
C ARG A 285 -15.19 13.94 -6.73
N PHE A 286 -15.83 12.91 -7.26
CA PHE A 286 -15.73 12.52 -8.66
C PHE A 286 -16.79 13.19 -9.56
N HIS A 287 -17.80 13.88 -8.99
CA HIS A 287 -18.90 14.44 -9.78
C HIS A 287 -18.46 15.36 -10.95
N PRO A 288 -17.35 16.14 -10.89
CA PRO A 288 -16.94 16.98 -12.02
C PRO A 288 -16.46 16.19 -13.24
N ARG A 289 -16.11 14.91 -13.05
CA ARG A 289 -15.60 14.00 -14.09
C ARG A 289 -16.56 12.84 -14.36
N CYS A 290 -17.64 12.73 -13.58
CA CYS A 290 -18.55 11.61 -13.63
C CYS A 290 -19.54 11.76 -14.80
N PRO A 291 -19.57 10.80 -15.75
CA PRO A 291 -20.57 10.83 -16.83
C PRO A 291 -21.99 10.52 -16.34
N TYR A 292 -22.14 10.01 -15.11
CA TYR A 292 -23.41 9.67 -14.47
C TYR A 292 -23.74 10.62 -13.30
N LYS A 293 -23.30 11.88 -13.38
CA LYS A 293 -23.59 12.88 -12.32
C LYS A 293 -25.10 13.04 -12.15
N LEU A 294 -25.56 13.00 -10.90
CA LEU A 294 -26.91 13.38 -10.46
C LEU A 294 -26.88 14.73 -9.74
N ASP A 295 -28.03 15.40 -9.60
CA ASP A 295 -28.16 16.70 -8.92
C ASP A 295 -27.86 16.67 -7.41
N ILE A 296 -27.83 15.47 -6.81
CA ILE A 296 -27.41 15.28 -5.42
C ILE A 296 -25.88 15.21 -5.28
N CYS A 297 -25.18 14.85 -6.36
CA CYS A 297 -23.74 14.56 -6.32
C CYS A 297 -22.86 15.80 -6.04
N ASP A 298 -23.33 17.01 -6.31
CA ASP A 298 -22.60 18.24 -6.00
C ASP A 298 -23.02 18.88 -4.66
N LYS A 299 -24.05 18.34 -4.01
CA LYS A 299 -24.59 18.83 -2.73
C LYS A 299 -24.19 17.96 -1.55
N GLU A 300 -24.28 16.64 -1.73
CA GLU A 300 -24.07 15.67 -0.66
C GLU A 300 -22.93 14.70 -0.99
N GLU A 301 -22.26 14.21 0.05
CA GLU A 301 -21.19 13.24 -0.10
C GLU A 301 -21.76 11.81 0.06
N PRO A 302 -21.60 10.93 -0.93
CA PRO A 302 -22.12 9.57 -0.83
C PRO A 302 -21.37 8.79 0.25
N LYS A 303 -22.13 8.09 1.12
CA LYS A 303 -21.54 7.18 2.10
C LYS A 303 -21.07 5.90 1.42
N LEU A 304 -20.02 5.28 1.96
CA LEU A 304 -19.61 3.95 1.54
C LEU A 304 -20.66 2.94 2.07
N SER A 305 -21.42 2.33 1.17
CA SER A 305 -22.50 1.40 1.50
C SER A 305 -22.39 0.09 0.75
N GLU A 306 -22.80 -1.00 1.39
CA GLU A 306 -22.83 -2.34 0.80
C GLU A 306 -23.98 -2.46 -0.20
N VAL A 307 -23.66 -2.79 -1.46
CA VAL A 307 -24.65 -2.98 -2.54
C VAL A 307 -24.86 -4.46 -2.83
N LYS A 308 -23.79 -5.26 -2.71
CA LYS A 308 -23.81 -6.72 -2.75
C LYS A 308 -22.95 -7.22 -1.59
N ARG A 309 -23.12 -8.47 -1.19
CA ARG A 309 -22.38 -9.06 -0.06
C ARG A 309 -20.87 -8.85 -0.20
N GLY A 310 -20.27 -8.04 0.66
CA GLY A 310 -18.84 -7.73 0.66
C GLY A 310 -18.39 -6.70 -0.38
N HIS A 311 -19.29 -6.15 -1.20
CA HIS A 311 -19.01 -5.14 -2.23
C HIS A 311 -19.65 -3.81 -1.84
N LEU A 312 -18.81 -2.89 -1.38
CA LEU A 312 -19.18 -1.56 -0.94
C LEU A 312 -18.83 -0.52 -2.00
N VAL A 313 -19.70 0.47 -2.16
CA VAL A 313 -19.49 1.59 -3.09
C VAL A 313 -19.93 2.91 -2.46
N SER A 314 -19.25 3.99 -2.80
CA SER A 314 -19.61 5.36 -2.42
C SER A 314 -20.16 6.08 -3.66
N CYS A 315 -21.41 5.79 -4.03
CA CYS A 315 -22.05 6.39 -5.21
C CYS A 315 -23.58 6.49 -5.05
N PHE A 316 -24.18 7.62 -5.45
CA PHE A 316 -25.64 7.76 -5.46
C PHE A 316 -26.32 7.08 -6.65
N ALA A 317 -25.57 6.85 -7.74
CA ALA A 317 -26.10 6.20 -8.94
C ALA A 317 -26.13 4.67 -8.85
N VAL A 318 -25.65 4.11 -7.73
CA VAL A 318 -25.59 2.68 -7.47
C VAL A 318 -26.34 2.40 -6.18
N GLY A 319 -27.46 1.70 -6.29
CA GLY A 319 -28.36 1.33 -5.21
C GLY A 319 -29.46 0.43 -5.73
#